data_AF-A0A7J5VUZ4-F1
#
_entry.id   AF-A0A7J5VUZ4-F1
#
_cell.length_a   1.000
_cell.length_b   1.000
_cell.length_c   1.000
_cell.angle_alpha   90.00
_cell.angle_beta   90.00
_cell.angle_gamma   90.00
#
_symmetry.space_group_name_H-M   'P 1'
#
loop_
_entity.id
_entity.type
_entity.pdbx_description
1 polymer ?
#
loop_
_entity_poly.entity_id
_entity_poly.type
_entity_poly.pdbx_seq_one_letter_code
_entity_poly.pdbx_strand_id
1 'polypeptide(L)'
;MYLEYYHLAQKPFQINTDPAFLWYGEKHKEALATLKYGLLENKSFLLLTGDVGVGKTTIINALLQVLDKNEMVAVINDPKLEKLDFFLHIARAFGISGDFTSKGQFLLAFRELLLEQHYRGKRLLLIVDECQLLSHDLLEEIRLFSNLEQNGVKLINIFFVGQLEFNDILLLPENKAIRQRITVTYNLPSLSLEETEEYIGHRLSVAGATRKIFEKSAIREIYEFSKGYPRLINVICDRALLTGFISSDKQIDKKTIKECVQELDISLATKAHQERNRIEKTQNKPPAPSARKRFNSFTYAAIGFILLLLLSAFLGSSIPAFAPTFTQIQKILPGIFGKEQAVTFPKPPAEPPTKIPAAAIPPSPPAQVTAQPLPESQPETSVPAKDNVSAENNAPATISKIEAPSKTPDPAPDPLPKKLTISFERDSVDIDAASLVELEKLAKSALYHNTGKIVVHGYTDATGSAQYNMKLAGFRATAVKNILAGKGISPDKIRSVSHVTSPQDSNINQGTRRVEIEIVNE
;
A
#
# COMPACT_ATOMS: atom_id res chain seq x y z
N MET A 1 -9.32 23.02 9.18
CA MET A 1 -8.80 24.38 8.93
C MET A 1 -8.97 24.81 7.47
N TYR A 2 -8.25 24.25 6.49
CA TYR A 2 -8.51 24.63 5.08
C TYR A 2 -9.88 24.19 4.56
N LEU A 3 -10.45 23.10 5.09
CA LEU A 3 -11.76 22.58 4.69
C LEU A 3 -12.87 23.62 4.81
N GLU A 4 -13.00 24.23 5.99
CA GLU A 4 -14.00 25.29 6.24
C GLU A 4 -13.79 26.50 5.32
N TYR A 5 -12.53 26.90 5.14
CA TYR A 5 -12.17 28.06 4.32
C TYR A 5 -12.47 27.88 2.83
N TYR A 6 -12.28 26.67 2.30
CA TYR A 6 -12.65 26.31 0.92
C TYR A 6 -14.06 25.72 0.78
N HIS A 7 -14.84 25.66 1.87
CA HIS A 7 -16.17 25.05 1.94
C HIS A 7 -16.21 23.59 1.47
N LEU A 8 -15.23 22.80 1.92
CA LEU A 8 -15.12 21.37 1.65
C LEU A 8 -15.63 20.58 2.86
N ALA A 9 -16.39 19.52 2.61
CA ALA A 9 -16.90 18.63 3.65
C ALA A 9 -15.82 17.65 4.15
N GLN A 10 -14.89 17.28 3.28
CA GLN A 10 -13.85 16.27 3.55
C GLN A 10 -12.58 16.58 2.74
N LYS A 11 -11.46 15.94 3.12
CA LYS A 11 -10.16 16.20 2.48
C LYS A 11 -10.12 15.60 1.06
N PRO A 12 -9.99 16.42 0.00
CA PRO A 12 -10.10 15.94 -1.38
C PRO A 12 -8.90 15.11 -1.85
N PHE A 13 -7.71 15.37 -1.32
CA PHE A 13 -6.45 14.83 -1.86
C PHE A 13 -5.76 13.84 -0.91
N GLN A 14 -6.54 13.09 -0.13
CA GLN A 14 -6.00 12.01 0.68
C GLN A 14 -5.42 10.90 -0.21
N ILE A 15 -4.34 10.27 0.26
CA ILE A 15 -3.64 9.19 -0.46
C ILE A 15 -4.37 7.85 -0.32
N ASN A 16 -5.29 7.72 0.64
CA ASN A 16 -6.11 6.53 0.79
C ASN A 16 -6.98 6.28 -0.46
N THR A 17 -7.29 5.01 -0.71
CA THR A 17 -8.11 4.55 -1.82
C THR A 17 -9.59 4.51 -1.44
N ASP A 18 -10.14 5.65 -1.00
CA ASP A 18 -11.58 5.78 -0.73
C ASP A 18 -12.38 5.61 -2.04
N PRO A 19 -13.30 4.62 -2.10
CA PRO A 19 -14.21 4.42 -3.23
C PRO A 19 -14.92 5.67 -3.74
N ALA A 20 -15.29 6.60 -2.86
CA ALA A 20 -16.05 7.78 -3.24
C ALA A 20 -15.23 8.73 -4.13
N PHE A 21 -13.90 8.72 -3.99
CA PHE A 21 -12.97 9.56 -4.74
C PHE A 21 -12.42 8.88 -5.99
N LEU A 22 -12.94 7.71 -6.34
CA LEU A 22 -12.44 6.93 -7.44
C LEU A 22 -12.86 7.55 -8.78
N TRP A 23 -11.87 8.12 -9.46
CA TRP A 23 -12.08 8.77 -10.76
C TRP A 23 -11.85 7.79 -11.91
N TYR A 24 -12.88 7.60 -12.73
CA TYR A 24 -12.86 6.74 -13.90
C TYR A 24 -12.49 7.52 -15.18
N GLY A 25 -11.22 7.87 -15.31
CA GLY A 25 -10.66 8.39 -16.57
C GLY A 25 -10.79 7.38 -17.71
N GLU A 26 -10.60 7.84 -18.95
CA GLU A 26 -10.72 6.97 -20.14
C GLU A 26 -9.78 5.76 -20.06
N LYS A 27 -8.52 5.98 -19.68
CA LYS A 27 -7.53 4.92 -19.53
C LYS A 27 -7.85 3.95 -18.39
N HIS A 28 -8.39 4.46 -17.28
CA HIS A 28 -8.86 3.61 -16.18
C HIS A 28 -10.04 2.72 -16.60
N LYS A 29 -10.98 3.28 -17.39
CA LYS A 29 -12.11 2.53 -17.96
C LYS A 29 -11.64 1.47 -18.95
N GLU A 30 -10.69 1.81 -19.81
CA GLU A 30 -10.08 0.88 -20.76
C GLU A 30 -9.38 -0.28 -20.03
N ALA A 31 -8.58 0.03 -19.00
CA ALA A 31 -7.94 -0.97 -18.16
C ALA A 31 -8.97 -1.91 -17.53
N LEU A 32 -10.01 -1.35 -16.89
CA LEU A 32 -11.09 -2.14 -16.28
C LEU A 32 -11.83 -3.00 -17.31
N ALA A 33 -12.14 -2.48 -18.49
CA ALA A 33 -12.80 -3.23 -19.55
C ALA A 33 -11.92 -4.40 -20.03
N THR A 34 -10.63 -4.16 -20.23
CA THR A 34 -9.64 -5.16 -20.64
C THR A 34 -9.51 -6.28 -19.60
N LEU A 35 -9.42 -5.91 -18.33
CA LEU A 35 -9.32 -6.86 -17.22
C LEU A 35 -10.62 -7.65 -17.03
N LYS A 36 -11.78 -6.98 -17.08
CA LYS A 36 -13.09 -7.62 -17.01
C LYS A 36 -13.28 -8.63 -18.13
N TYR A 37 -12.92 -8.27 -19.36
CA TYR A 37 -12.93 -9.19 -20.50
C TYR A 37 -12.06 -10.43 -20.24
N GLY A 38 -10.85 -10.24 -19.72
CA GLY A 38 -9.95 -11.35 -19.36
C GLY A 38 -10.54 -12.30 -18.32
N LEU A 39 -11.26 -11.77 -17.32
CA LEU A 39 -11.94 -12.58 -16.30
C LEU A 39 -13.17 -13.31 -16.85
N LEU A 40 -13.99 -12.66 -17.68
CA LEU A 40 -15.17 -13.25 -18.30
C LEU A 40 -14.82 -14.40 -19.23
N GLU A 41 -13.78 -14.23 -20.04
CA GLU A 41 -13.26 -15.25 -20.98
C GLU A 41 -12.41 -16.34 -20.27
N ASN A 42 -12.37 -16.34 -18.94
CA ASN A 42 -11.59 -17.27 -18.11
C ASN A 42 -10.12 -17.37 -18.57
N LYS A 43 -9.51 -16.24 -18.91
CA LYS A 43 -8.08 -16.19 -19.19
C LYS A 43 -7.33 -16.44 -17.89
N SER A 44 -6.51 -17.50 -17.85
CA SER A 44 -5.80 -17.90 -16.62
C SER A 44 -4.91 -16.82 -16.03
N PHE A 45 -4.30 -15.95 -16.86
CA PHE A 45 -3.38 -14.91 -16.38
C PHE A 45 -3.67 -13.56 -17.00
N LEU A 46 -3.78 -12.57 -16.12
CA LEU A 46 -3.85 -11.15 -16.43
C LEU A 46 -2.65 -10.44 -15.81
N LEU A 47 -2.18 -9.38 -16.46
CA LEU A 47 -1.08 -8.54 -15.99
C LEU A 47 -1.47 -7.07 -16.09
N LEU A 48 -1.37 -6.35 -14.98
CA LEU A 48 -1.45 -4.89 -14.90
C LEU A 48 -0.10 -4.36 -14.41
N THR A 49 0.64 -3.67 -15.27
CA THR A 49 1.85 -2.96 -14.86
C THR A 49 1.65 -1.45 -14.93
N GLY A 50 2.49 -0.71 -14.22
CA GLY A 50 2.52 0.75 -14.29
C GLY A 50 3.45 1.29 -13.22
N ASP A 51 3.87 2.55 -13.39
CA ASP A 51 4.82 3.19 -12.46
C ASP A 51 4.27 3.34 -11.04
N VAL A 52 5.13 3.75 -10.12
CA VAL A 52 4.72 3.99 -8.74
C VAL A 52 3.75 5.18 -8.70
N GLY A 53 2.56 4.94 -8.12
CA GLY A 53 1.58 5.99 -7.89
C GLY A 53 0.67 6.35 -9.07
N VAL A 54 0.66 5.57 -10.17
CA VAL A 54 -0.28 5.76 -11.30
C VAL A 54 -1.74 5.37 -11.00
N GLY A 55 -2.00 4.66 -9.89
CA GLY A 55 -3.36 4.25 -9.50
C GLY A 55 -3.68 2.76 -9.69
N LYS A 56 -2.67 1.88 -9.72
CA LYS A 56 -2.87 0.41 -9.81
C LYS A 56 -3.84 -0.13 -8.75
N THR A 57 -3.63 0.21 -7.48
CA THR A 57 -4.52 -0.17 -6.37
C THR A 57 -5.94 0.39 -6.54
N THR A 58 -6.07 1.58 -7.14
CA THR A 58 -7.38 2.16 -7.49
C THR A 58 -8.10 1.29 -8.53
N ILE A 59 -7.40 0.80 -9.56
CA ILE A 59 -7.97 -0.13 -10.54
C ILE A 59 -8.36 -1.46 -9.89
N ILE A 60 -7.54 -2.00 -8.99
CA ILE A 60 -7.89 -3.23 -8.25
C ILE A 60 -9.21 -3.01 -7.50
N ASN A 61 -9.32 -1.93 -6.71
CA ASN A 61 -10.53 -1.65 -5.95
C ASN A 61 -11.76 -1.43 -6.84
N ALA A 62 -11.59 -0.74 -7.97
CA ALA A 62 -12.65 -0.56 -8.96
C ALA A 62 -13.06 -1.88 -9.61
N LEU A 63 -12.10 -2.76 -9.92
CA LEU A 63 -12.37 -4.08 -10.45
C LEU A 63 -13.21 -4.87 -9.44
N LEU A 64 -12.78 -4.95 -8.18
CA LEU A 64 -13.48 -5.67 -7.10
C LEU A 64 -14.92 -5.21 -6.89
N GLN A 65 -15.24 -3.93 -7.14
CA GLN A 65 -16.61 -3.41 -7.08
C GLN A 65 -17.50 -3.85 -8.25
N VAL A 66 -16.89 -4.13 -9.39
CA VAL A 66 -17.58 -4.55 -10.62
C VAL A 66 -17.64 -6.08 -10.76
N LEU A 67 -16.83 -6.82 -10.01
CA LEU A 67 -16.89 -8.28 -9.97
C LEU A 67 -18.23 -8.76 -9.40
N ASP A 68 -18.81 -9.77 -10.05
CA ASP A 68 -20.05 -10.37 -9.62
C ASP A 68 -19.85 -11.23 -8.36
N LYS A 69 -20.95 -11.57 -7.66
CA LYS A 69 -20.96 -12.47 -6.48
C LYS A 69 -20.46 -13.90 -6.75
N ASN A 70 -20.14 -14.21 -8.01
CA ASN A 70 -19.66 -15.51 -8.47
C ASN A 70 -18.14 -15.65 -8.36
N GLU A 71 -17.42 -14.62 -7.91
CA GLU A 71 -15.97 -14.66 -7.79
C GLU A 71 -15.53 -14.64 -6.33
N MET A 72 -14.66 -15.59 -5.98
CA MET A 72 -14.00 -15.64 -4.69
C MET A 72 -12.60 -15.07 -4.87
N VAL A 73 -12.36 -13.90 -4.26
CA VAL A 73 -11.13 -13.14 -4.48
C VAL A 73 -10.19 -13.26 -3.29
N ALA A 74 -8.92 -13.52 -3.55
CA ALA A 74 -7.81 -13.39 -2.61
C ALA A 74 -6.82 -12.34 -3.14
N VAL A 75 -6.34 -11.46 -2.26
CA VAL A 75 -5.35 -10.43 -2.60
C VAL A 75 -4.11 -10.63 -1.76
N ILE A 76 -2.95 -10.72 -2.41
CA ILE A 76 -1.63 -10.83 -1.78
C ILE A 76 -0.90 -9.51 -2.01
N ASN A 77 -0.70 -8.73 -0.95
CA ASN A 77 -0.09 -7.39 -1.03
C ASN A 77 1.43 -7.40 -0.79
N ASP A 78 1.94 -8.42 -0.11
CA ASP A 78 3.37 -8.59 0.16
C ASP A 78 3.78 -10.02 -0.25
N PRO A 79 4.22 -10.19 -1.51
CA PRO A 79 4.62 -11.50 -1.99
C PRO A 79 6.07 -11.87 -1.59
N LYS A 80 6.79 -11.03 -0.84
CA LYS A 80 8.17 -11.30 -0.41
C LYS A 80 8.20 -12.26 0.77
N LEU A 81 7.84 -13.51 0.49
CA LEU A 81 7.70 -14.58 1.47
C LEU A 81 8.54 -15.78 1.05
N GLU A 82 8.96 -16.57 2.03
CA GLU A 82 9.42 -17.92 1.73
C GLU A 82 8.27 -18.78 1.18
N LYS A 83 8.58 -19.85 0.43
CA LYS A 83 7.56 -20.63 -0.29
C LYS A 83 6.42 -21.11 0.60
N LEU A 84 6.75 -21.63 1.79
CA LEU A 84 5.73 -22.14 2.71
C LEU A 84 4.86 -21.01 3.27
N ASP A 85 5.45 -19.88 3.64
CA ASP A 85 4.72 -18.70 4.10
C ASP A 85 3.82 -18.12 3.01
N PHE A 86 4.27 -18.14 1.76
CA PHE A 86 3.47 -17.75 0.60
C PHE A 86 2.23 -18.63 0.43
N PHE A 87 2.38 -19.95 0.54
CA PHE A 87 1.25 -20.88 0.51
C PHE A 87 0.29 -20.69 1.68
N LEU A 88 0.83 -20.47 2.89
CA LEU A 88 0.03 -20.16 4.08
C LEU A 88 -0.74 -18.85 3.91
N HIS A 89 -0.13 -17.84 3.30
CA HIS A 89 -0.79 -16.56 3.00
C HIS A 89 -1.95 -16.77 2.03
N ILE A 90 -1.75 -17.50 0.93
CA ILE A 90 -2.81 -17.84 -0.03
C ILE A 90 -3.93 -18.61 0.66
N ALA A 91 -3.60 -19.63 1.45
CA ALA A 91 -4.59 -20.43 2.17
C ALA A 91 -5.47 -19.55 3.06
N ARG A 92 -4.86 -18.67 3.86
CA ARG A 92 -5.57 -17.73 4.73
C ARG A 92 -6.41 -16.73 3.93
N ALA A 93 -5.88 -16.20 2.82
CA ALA A 93 -6.60 -15.24 1.98
C ALA A 93 -7.85 -15.85 1.34
N PHE A 94 -7.82 -17.15 1.01
CA PHE A 94 -9.00 -17.90 0.56
C PHE A 94 -9.82 -18.52 1.71
N GLY A 95 -9.49 -18.25 2.98
CA GLY A 95 -10.23 -18.78 4.13
C GLY A 95 -10.08 -20.30 4.34
N ILE A 96 -9.05 -20.92 3.78
CA ILE A 96 -8.75 -22.34 4.00
C ILE A 96 -8.20 -22.50 5.41
N SER A 97 -8.89 -23.30 6.22
CA SER A 97 -8.49 -23.59 7.60
C SER A 97 -7.55 -24.81 7.63
N GLY A 98 -6.45 -24.71 8.38
CA GLY A 98 -5.52 -25.82 8.60
C GLY A 98 -4.09 -25.38 8.90
N ASP A 99 -3.37 -26.20 9.65
CA ASP A 99 -1.94 -26.05 9.88
C ASP A 99 -1.18 -26.80 8.79
N PHE A 100 -0.85 -26.10 7.71
CA PHE A 100 -0.08 -26.67 6.60
C PHE A 100 1.40 -26.70 6.98
N THR A 101 1.92 -27.91 7.21
CA THR A 101 3.35 -28.13 7.50
C THR A 101 4.15 -28.48 6.25
N SER A 102 3.47 -28.67 5.11
CA SER A 102 4.10 -28.99 3.83
C SER A 102 3.29 -28.49 2.63
N LYS A 103 3.98 -28.33 1.50
CA LYS A 103 3.38 -28.02 0.19
C LYS A 103 2.29 -29.02 -0.21
N GLY A 104 2.52 -30.31 0.04
CA GLY A 104 1.56 -31.36 -0.35
C GLY A 104 0.21 -31.21 0.35
N GLN A 105 0.23 -30.92 1.66
CA GLN A 105 -1.00 -30.67 2.43
C GLN A 105 -1.75 -29.44 1.91
N PHE A 106 -1.03 -28.35 1.63
CA PHE A 106 -1.62 -27.16 1.03
C PHE A 106 -2.27 -27.47 -0.33
N LEU A 107 -1.55 -28.17 -1.23
CA LEU A 107 -2.06 -28.47 -2.58
C LEU A 107 -3.33 -29.32 -2.57
N LEU A 108 -3.44 -30.27 -1.63
CA LEU A 108 -4.65 -31.08 -1.46
C LEU A 108 -5.83 -30.21 -1.03
N ALA A 109 -5.68 -29.42 0.03
CA ALA A 109 -6.73 -28.53 0.52
C ALA A 109 -7.11 -27.45 -0.50
N PHE A 110 -6.12 -26.89 -1.21
CA PHE A 110 -6.34 -25.89 -2.25
C PHE A 110 -7.10 -26.47 -3.45
N ARG A 111 -6.78 -27.70 -3.86
CA ARG A 111 -7.50 -28.41 -4.92
C ARG A 111 -8.96 -28.70 -4.52
N GLU A 112 -9.18 -29.13 -3.28
CA GLU A 112 -10.54 -29.36 -2.76
C GLU A 112 -11.37 -28.08 -2.79
N LEU A 113 -10.80 -26.95 -2.33
CA LEU A 113 -11.46 -25.64 -2.41
C LEU A 113 -11.82 -25.27 -3.86
N LEU A 114 -10.86 -25.40 -4.79
CA LEU A 114 -11.07 -25.05 -6.20
C LEU A 114 -12.23 -25.84 -6.81
N LEU A 115 -12.31 -27.15 -6.54
CA LEU A 115 -13.39 -28.00 -7.02
C LEU A 115 -14.72 -27.66 -6.34
N GLU A 116 -14.73 -27.45 -5.03
CA GLU A 116 -15.92 -27.08 -4.28
C GLU A 116 -16.54 -25.78 -4.82
N GLN A 117 -15.72 -24.73 -5.01
CA GLN A 117 -16.21 -23.46 -5.56
C GLN A 117 -16.67 -23.62 -7.01
N HIS A 118 -15.96 -24.42 -7.82
CA HIS A 118 -16.37 -24.69 -9.19
C HIS A 118 -17.76 -25.36 -9.28
N TYR A 119 -18.04 -26.36 -8.43
CA TYR A 119 -19.38 -26.99 -8.37
C TYR A 119 -20.48 -26.02 -7.91
N ARG A 120 -20.10 -24.96 -7.17
CA ARG A 120 -21.02 -23.87 -6.77
C ARG A 120 -21.16 -22.79 -7.85
N GLY A 121 -20.57 -22.99 -9.04
CA GLY A 121 -20.56 -22.01 -10.13
C GLY A 121 -19.68 -20.78 -9.83
N LYS A 122 -18.78 -20.89 -8.84
CA LYS A 122 -17.86 -19.82 -8.45
C LYS A 122 -16.47 -20.04 -9.04
N ARG A 123 -15.77 -18.92 -9.27
CA ARG A 123 -14.39 -18.89 -9.77
C ARG A 123 -13.48 -18.27 -8.73
N LEU A 124 -12.25 -18.77 -8.65
CA LEU A 124 -11.24 -18.15 -7.79
C LEU A 124 -10.44 -17.12 -8.58
N LEU A 125 -10.24 -15.94 -7.99
CA LEU A 125 -9.35 -14.90 -8.48
C LEU A 125 -8.24 -14.68 -7.45
N LEU A 126 -7.00 -14.95 -7.83
CA LEU A 126 -5.82 -14.61 -7.04
C LEU A 126 -5.19 -13.34 -7.60
N ILE A 127 -5.27 -12.25 -6.85
CA ILE A 127 -4.58 -10.99 -7.16
C ILE A 127 -3.25 -10.99 -6.41
N VAL A 128 -2.15 -10.80 -7.13
CA VAL A 128 -0.80 -10.68 -6.55
C VAL A 128 -0.30 -9.27 -6.85
N ASP A 129 -0.39 -8.39 -5.86
CA ASP A 129 0.11 -7.01 -5.93
C ASP A 129 1.63 -6.98 -5.63
N GLU A 130 2.29 -5.92 -6.09
CA GLU A 130 3.75 -5.78 -6.07
C GLU A 130 4.49 -7.01 -6.65
N CYS A 131 3.97 -7.58 -7.75
CA CYS A 131 4.44 -8.84 -8.33
C CYS A 131 5.91 -8.85 -8.78
N GLN A 132 6.53 -7.68 -8.96
CA GLN A 132 7.98 -7.56 -9.19
C GLN A 132 8.85 -8.03 -8.02
N LEU A 133 8.25 -8.22 -6.83
CA LEU A 133 8.94 -8.77 -5.66
C LEU A 133 8.93 -10.31 -5.62
N LEU A 134 8.22 -10.97 -6.55
CA LEU A 134 8.20 -12.44 -6.63
C LEU A 134 9.56 -12.97 -7.09
N SER A 135 10.02 -14.04 -6.45
CA SER A 135 11.14 -14.82 -6.94
C SER A 135 10.74 -15.71 -8.12
N HIS A 136 11.71 -16.11 -8.93
CA HIS A 136 11.50 -17.09 -10.01
C HIS A 136 10.79 -18.36 -9.50
N ASP A 137 11.23 -18.87 -8.35
CA ASP A 137 10.63 -20.04 -7.72
C ASP A 137 9.14 -19.86 -7.41
N LEU A 138 8.73 -18.70 -6.88
CA LEU A 138 7.32 -18.42 -6.61
C LEU A 138 6.51 -18.25 -7.89
N LEU A 139 7.09 -17.63 -8.94
CA LEU A 139 6.44 -17.52 -10.25
C LEU A 139 6.15 -18.91 -10.84
N GLU A 140 7.07 -19.86 -10.70
CA GLU A 140 6.85 -21.24 -11.13
C GLU A 140 5.75 -21.94 -10.30
N GLU A 141 5.69 -21.73 -8.99
CA GLU A 141 4.61 -22.28 -8.17
C GLU A 141 3.24 -21.70 -8.56
N ILE A 142 3.16 -20.40 -8.78
CA ILE A 142 1.94 -19.73 -9.27
C ILE A 142 1.57 -20.25 -10.66
N ARG A 143 2.56 -20.47 -11.54
CA ARG A 143 2.36 -21.12 -12.84
C ARG A 143 1.72 -22.50 -12.68
N LEU A 144 2.18 -23.29 -11.71
CA LEU A 144 1.62 -24.64 -11.47
C LEU A 144 0.18 -24.59 -10.97
N PHE A 145 -0.22 -23.60 -10.18
CA PHE A 145 -1.63 -23.45 -9.75
C PHE A 145 -2.59 -23.30 -10.92
N SER A 146 -2.19 -22.60 -11.98
CA SER A 146 -3.03 -22.45 -13.18
C SER A 146 -3.21 -23.73 -14.00
N ASN A 147 -2.46 -24.81 -13.69
CA ASN A 147 -2.68 -26.12 -14.32
C ASN A 147 -3.89 -26.85 -13.72
N LEU A 148 -4.42 -26.37 -12.60
CA LEU A 148 -5.59 -26.97 -11.97
C LEU A 148 -6.83 -26.63 -12.81
N GLU A 149 -7.32 -27.64 -13.54
CA GLU A 149 -8.46 -27.56 -14.42
C GLU A 149 -9.41 -28.76 -14.22
N GLN A 150 -10.69 -28.55 -14.51
CA GLN A 150 -11.72 -29.59 -14.47
C GLN A 150 -12.43 -29.61 -15.83
N ASN A 151 -12.45 -30.76 -16.51
CA ASN A 151 -13.07 -30.92 -17.84
C ASN A 151 -12.61 -29.87 -18.88
N GLY A 152 -11.33 -29.48 -18.83
CA GLY A 152 -10.76 -28.45 -19.71
C GLY A 152 -11.05 -27.00 -19.31
N VAL A 153 -11.77 -26.78 -18.19
CA VAL A 153 -12.07 -25.45 -17.65
C VAL A 153 -11.09 -25.11 -16.53
N LYS A 154 -10.48 -23.92 -16.62
CA LYS A 154 -9.58 -23.39 -15.60
C LYS A 154 -10.34 -23.05 -14.33
N LEU A 155 -9.81 -23.49 -13.18
CA LEU A 155 -10.46 -23.29 -11.88
C LEU A 155 -10.05 -22.00 -11.17
N ILE A 156 -8.94 -21.39 -11.62
CA ILE A 156 -8.37 -20.18 -11.03
C ILE A 156 -7.91 -19.21 -12.12
N ASN A 157 -8.21 -17.94 -11.88
CA ASN A 157 -7.64 -16.81 -12.60
C ASN A 157 -6.60 -16.14 -11.71
N ILE A 158 -5.44 -15.80 -12.27
CA ILE A 158 -4.34 -15.15 -11.58
C ILE A 158 -4.16 -13.77 -12.20
N PHE A 159 -4.16 -12.75 -11.36
CA PHE A 159 -4.00 -11.36 -11.78
C PHE A 159 -2.75 -10.77 -11.13
N PHE A 160 -1.69 -10.61 -11.93
CA PHE A 160 -0.47 -9.93 -11.50
C PHE A 160 -0.66 -8.42 -11.58
N VAL A 161 -0.33 -7.73 -10.49
CA VAL A 161 -0.28 -6.28 -10.43
C VAL A 161 1.09 -5.87 -9.91
N GLY A 162 1.77 -4.98 -10.63
CA GLY A 162 3.14 -4.61 -10.27
C GLY A 162 3.69 -3.43 -11.03
N GLN A 163 4.99 -3.21 -10.86
CA GLN A 163 5.73 -2.13 -11.50
C GLN A 163 6.23 -2.56 -12.89
N LEU A 164 6.74 -1.61 -13.70
CA LEU A 164 7.15 -1.88 -15.08
C LEU A 164 8.33 -2.87 -15.16
N GLU A 165 9.16 -2.92 -14.13
CA GLU A 165 10.30 -3.82 -13.94
C GLU A 165 9.88 -5.30 -14.00
N PHE A 166 8.62 -5.61 -13.68
CA PHE A 166 8.13 -6.98 -13.81
C PHE A 166 8.12 -7.46 -15.27
N ASN A 167 7.95 -6.55 -16.23
CA ASN A 167 8.03 -6.90 -17.65
C ASN A 167 9.44 -7.41 -17.99
N ASP A 168 10.48 -6.78 -17.44
CA ASP A 168 11.87 -7.22 -17.64
C ASP A 168 12.14 -8.57 -16.97
N ILE A 169 11.59 -8.78 -15.77
CA ILE A 169 11.65 -10.08 -15.06
C ILE A 169 11.01 -11.18 -15.91
N LEU A 170 9.85 -10.93 -16.53
CA LEU A 170 9.19 -11.88 -17.42
C LEU A 170 9.97 -12.15 -18.71
N LEU A 171 10.82 -11.21 -19.15
CA LEU A 171 11.66 -11.40 -20.34
C LEU A 171 12.82 -12.38 -20.10
N LEU A 172 13.23 -12.58 -18.84
CA LEU A 172 14.29 -13.54 -18.48
C LEU A 172 13.98 -14.96 -19.00
N PRO A 173 14.99 -15.71 -19.48
CA PRO A 173 14.77 -17.05 -20.07
C PRO A 173 14.08 -18.04 -19.14
N GLU A 174 14.39 -17.99 -17.84
CA GLU A 174 13.79 -18.83 -16.81
C GLU A 174 12.28 -18.58 -16.62
N ASN A 175 11.80 -17.36 -16.86
CA ASN A 175 10.39 -16.98 -16.74
C ASN A 175 9.60 -17.13 -18.04
N LYS A 176 10.19 -17.73 -19.08
CA LYS A 176 9.53 -17.93 -20.38
C LYS A 176 8.18 -18.67 -20.24
N ALA A 177 8.10 -19.65 -19.35
CA ALA A 177 6.91 -20.48 -19.18
C ALA A 177 5.73 -19.70 -18.60
N ILE A 178 5.96 -18.84 -17.60
CA ILE A 178 4.90 -17.97 -17.05
C ILE A 178 4.53 -16.86 -18.05
N ARG A 179 5.52 -16.25 -18.72
CA ARG A 179 5.28 -15.21 -19.74
C ARG A 179 4.34 -15.68 -20.84
N GLN A 180 4.50 -16.91 -21.31
CA GLN A 180 3.65 -17.49 -22.37
C GLN A 180 2.19 -17.74 -21.92
N ARG A 181 1.89 -17.70 -20.63
CA ARG A 181 0.52 -17.87 -20.12
C ARG A 181 -0.22 -16.56 -19.90
N ILE A 182 0.51 -15.45 -19.74
CA ILE A 182 -0.07 -14.11 -19.62
C ILE A 182 -0.77 -13.79 -20.94
N THR A 183 -2.10 -13.82 -20.90
CA THR A 183 -2.92 -13.67 -22.11
C THR A 183 -3.40 -12.23 -22.30
N VAL A 184 -3.53 -11.51 -21.19
CA VAL A 184 -3.99 -10.12 -21.16
C VAL A 184 -2.98 -9.30 -20.39
N THR A 185 -2.45 -8.26 -21.03
CA THR A 185 -1.51 -7.31 -20.42
C THR A 185 -2.05 -5.91 -20.64
N TYR A 186 -2.08 -5.10 -19.58
CA TYR A 186 -2.35 -3.68 -19.65
C TYR A 186 -1.25 -2.91 -18.92
N ASN A 187 -0.71 -1.89 -19.57
CA ASN A 187 0.28 -0.99 -18.97
C ASN A 187 -0.41 0.33 -18.69
N LEU A 188 -0.61 0.66 -17.42
CA LEU A 188 -1.27 1.87 -16.98
C LEU A 188 -0.31 3.06 -17.06
N PRO A 189 -0.55 4.03 -17.97
CA PRO A 189 0.30 5.21 -18.06
C PRO A 189 -0.12 6.27 -17.02
N SER A 190 0.68 7.32 -16.89
CA SER A 190 0.27 8.52 -16.16
C SER A 190 -0.86 9.28 -16.87
N LEU A 191 -1.48 10.19 -16.14
CA LEU A 191 -2.56 11.05 -16.64
C LEU A 191 -2.00 12.10 -17.62
N SER A 192 -2.77 12.45 -18.65
CA SER A 192 -2.50 13.64 -19.46
C SER A 192 -2.78 14.93 -18.68
N LEU A 193 -2.49 16.09 -19.27
CA LEU A 193 -2.83 17.39 -18.68
C LEU A 193 -4.35 17.55 -18.52
N GLU A 194 -5.11 17.14 -19.53
CA GLU A 194 -6.57 17.17 -19.54
C GLU A 194 -7.14 16.23 -18.47
N GLU A 195 -6.64 14.99 -18.42
CA GLU A 195 -7.02 14.01 -17.39
C GLU A 195 -6.65 14.50 -15.98
N THR A 196 -5.55 15.25 -15.83
CA THR A 196 -5.14 15.85 -14.56
C THR A 196 -6.13 16.94 -14.12
N GLU A 197 -6.58 17.80 -15.04
CA GLU A 197 -7.63 18.80 -14.75
C GLU A 197 -8.93 18.12 -14.30
N GLU A 198 -9.36 17.08 -15.02
CA GLU A 198 -10.56 16.32 -14.69
C GLU A 198 -10.44 15.57 -13.36
N TYR A 199 -9.29 14.95 -13.08
CA TYR A 199 -9.00 14.26 -11.83
C TYR A 199 -9.09 15.19 -10.62
N ILE A 200 -8.41 16.35 -10.71
CA ILE A 200 -8.43 17.38 -9.66
C ILE A 200 -9.87 17.89 -9.46
N GLY A 201 -10.58 18.18 -10.55
CA GLY A 201 -11.96 18.64 -10.53
C GLY A 201 -12.91 17.62 -9.88
N HIS A 202 -12.78 16.35 -10.23
CA HIS A 202 -13.57 15.27 -9.66
C HIS A 202 -13.37 15.15 -8.16
N ARG A 203 -12.12 15.10 -7.67
CA ARG A 203 -11.86 14.97 -6.22
C ARG A 203 -12.38 16.17 -5.44
N LEU A 204 -12.25 17.38 -5.98
CA LEU A 204 -12.81 18.58 -5.36
C LEU A 204 -14.35 18.54 -5.33
N SER A 205 -14.98 18.10 -6.41
CA SER A 205 -16.44 17.94 -6.50
C SER A 205 -16.96 16.95 -5.45
N VAL A 206 -16.32 15.77 -5.33
CA VAL A 206 -16.65 14.77 -4.30
C VAL A 206 -16.45 15.31 -2.88
N ALA A 207 -15.47 16.19 -2.67
CA ALA A 207 -15.27 16.87 -1.40
C ALA A 207 -16.26 18.02 -1.12
N GLY A 208 -17.18 18.31 -2.05
CA GLY A 208 -18.23 19.33 -1.92
C GLY A 208 -17.85 20.71 -2.46
N ALA A 209 -16.79 20.83 -3.26
CA ALA A 209 -16.39 22.12 -3.83
C ALA A 209 -17.46 22.65 -4.79
N THR A 210 -17.98 23.84 -4.50
CA THR A 210 -18.95 24.56 -5.36
C THR A 210 -18.29 25.61 -6.24
N ARG A 211 -17.01 25.93 -5.99
CA ARG A 211 -16.23 26.94 -6.70
C ARG A 211 -14.93 26.36 -7.25
N LYS A 212 -14.38 27.00 -8.28
CA LYS A 212 -13.05 26.68 -8.79
C LYS A 212 -11.98 27.15 -7.80
N ILE A 213 -11.31 26.18 -7.17
CA ILE A 213 -10.25 26.43 -6.17
C ILE A 213 -8.88 26.57 -6.84
N PHE A 214 -8.62 25.87 -7.94
CA PHE A 214 -7.38 25.97 -8.70
C PHE A 214 -7.60 26.71 -10.02
N GLU A 215 -6.67 27.61 -10.36
CA GLU A 215 -6.62 28.20 -11.69
C GLU A 215 -6.07 27.20 -12.73
N LYS A 216 -6.40 27.43 -14.01
CA LYS A 216 -5.78 26.67 -15.12
C LYS A 216 -4.26 26.80 -15.15
N SER A 217 -3.73 27.94 -14.72
CA SER A 217 -2.30 28.22 -14.59
C SER A 217 -1.65 27.31 -13.54
N ALA A 218 -2.32 27.10 -12.41
CA ALA A 218 -1.92 26.21 -11.32
C ALA A 218 -1.99 24.75 -11.75
N ILE A 219 -3.05 24.33 -12.44
CA ILE A 219 -3.21 22.95 -12.92
C ILE A 219 -2.08 22.56 -13.89
N ARG A 220 -1.68 23.46 -14.79
CA ARG A 220 -0.53 23.23 -15.67
C ARG A 220 0.76 23.04 -14.88
N GLU A 221 0.99 23.85 -13.85
CA GLU A 221 2.19 23.72 -13.00
C GLU A 221 2.16 22.43 -12.17
N ILE A 222 0.97 22.03 -11.68
CA ILE A 222 0.75 20.75 -11.00
C ILE A 222 1.09 19.59 -11.93
N TYR A 223 0.63 19.63 -13.18
CA TYR A 223 0.96 18.63 -14.19
C TYR A 223 2.46 18.61 -14.50
N GLU A 224 3.10 19.78 -14.66
CA GLU A 224 4.54 19.85 -14.93
C GLU A 224 5.39 19.25 -13.81
N PHE A 225 5.00 19.47 -12.56
CA PHE A 225 5.65 18.85 -11.39
C PHE A 225 5.37 17.35 -11.30
N SER A 226 4.09 16.98 -11.40
CA SER A 226 3.65 15.60 -11.15
C SER A 226 3.82 14.67 -12.35
N LYS A 227 4.04 15.19 -13.56
CA LYS A 227 4.00 14.45 -14.84
C LYS A 227 2.76 13.58 -15.02
N GLY A 228 1.65 13.97 -14.37
CA GLY A 228 0.40 13.23 -14.40
C GLY A 228 0.31 12.05 -13.42
N TYR A 229 1.25 11.89 -12.46
CA TYR A 229 1.17 10.85 -11.44
C TYR A 229 0.15 11.23 -10.34
N PRO A 230 -0.98 10.52 -10.21
CA PRO A 230 -2.04 10.82 -9.22
C PRO A 230 -1.54 11.01 -7.79
N ARG A 231 -0.58 10.18 -7.34
CA ARG A 231 -0.01 10.33 -5.99
C ARG A 231 0.70 11.67 -5.79
N LEU A 232 1.47 12.12 -6.78
CA LEU A 232 2.14 13.42 -6.73
C LEU A 232 1.15 14.58 -6.85
N ILE A 233 0.13 14.44 -7.72
CA ILE A 233 -0.97 15.41 -7.82
C ILE A 233 -1.64 15.59 -6.46
N ASN A 234 -1.98 14.49 -5.77
CA ASN A 234 -2.60 14.54 -4.45
C ASN A 234 -1.72 15.27 -3.42
N VAL A 235 -0.42 14.94 -3.40
CA VAL A 235 0.54 15.56 -2.46
C VAL A 235 0.66 17.08 -2.70
N ILE A 236 0.83 17.51 -3.95
CA ILE A 236 1.00 18.94 -4.24
C ILE A 236 -0.30 19.71 -4.03
N CYS A 237 -1.45 19.14 -4.39
CA CYS A 237 -2.75 19.79 -4.21
C CYS A 237 -3.12 19.94 -2.72
N ASP A 238 -2.90 18.92 -1.89
CA ASP A 238 -3.17 19.02 -0.43
C ASP A 238 -2.32 20.12 0.22
N ARG A 239 -1.03 20.19 -0.15
CA ARG A 239 -0.13 21.25 0.32
C ARG A 239 -0.57 22.62 -0.18
N ALA A 240 -0.91 22.74 -1.46
CA ALA A 240 -1.36 24.00 -2.04
C ALA A 240 -2.63 24.52 -1.37
N LEU A 241 -3.57 23.64 -1.01
CA LEU A 241 -4.75 24.02 -0.21
C LEU A 241 -4.36 24.58 1.16
N LEU A 242 -3.41 23.93 1.85
CA LEU A 242 -2.93 24.42 3.13
C LEU A 242 -2.21 25.78 3.00
N THR A 243 -1.33 25.93 2.00
CA THR A 243 -0.59 27.17 1.75
C THR A 243 -1.52 28.31 1.35
N GLY A 244 -2.46 28.08 0.44
CA GLY A 244 -3.45 29.08 0.05
C GLY A 244 -4.35 29.47 1.23
N PHE A 245 -4.72 28.54 2.11
CA PHE A 245 -5.42 28.86 3.35
C PHE A 245 -4.61 29.79 4.25
N ILE A 246 -3.32 29.50 4.43
CA ILE A 246 -2.40 30.33 5.23
C ILE A 246 -2.25 31.74 4.67
N SER A 247 -2.21 31.86 3.34
CA SER A 247 -2.11 33.14 2.62
C SER A 247 -3.47 33.84 2.45
N SER A 248 -4.57 33.21 2.88
CA SER A 248 -5.94 33.69 2.66
C SER A 248 -6.28 33.90 1.18
N ASP A 249 -5.76 33.02 0.32
CA ASP A 249 -6.03 33.01 -1.12
C ASP A 249 -7.35 32.31 -1.41
N LYS A 250 -8.24 32.92 -2.18
CA LYS A 250 -9.53 32.28 -2.55
C LYS A 250 -9.37 31.28 -3.70
N GLN A 251 -8.35 31.49 -4.53
CA GLN A 251 -7.96 30.62 -5.64
C GLN A 251 -6.46 30.42 -5.60
N ILE A 252 -6.03 29.20 -5.86
CA ILE A 252 -4.64 28.79 -5.91
C ILE A 252 -4.14 29.05 -7.33
N ASP A 253 -3.12 29.90 -7.43
CA ASP A 253 -2.49 30.28 -8.68
C ASP A 253 -1.19 29.49 -8.94
N LYS A 254 -0.55 29.79 -10.07
CA LYS A 254 0.74 29.20 -10.43
C LYS A 254 1.84 29.48 -9.40
N LYS A 255 1.85 30.64 -8.75
CA LYS A 255 2.90 31.06 -7.82
C LYS A 255 2.87 30.20 -6.57
N THR A 256 1.68 29.99 -5.99
CA THR A 256 1.50 29.11 -4.82
C THR A 256 2.00 27.69 -5.10
N ILE A 257 1.71 27.14 -6.29
CA ILE A 257 2.20 25.81 -6.67
C ILE A 257 3.73 25.77 -6.74
N LYS A 258 4.36 26.77 -7.37
CA LYS A 258 5.83 26.84 -7.45
C LYS A 258 6.49 26.92 -6.08
N GLU A 259 5.92 27.70 -5.16
CA GLU A 259 6.39 27.76 -3.77
C GLU A 259 6.32 26.38 -3.11
N CYS A 260 5.19 25.67 -3.24
CA CYS A 260 5.03 24.31 -2.71
C CYS A 260 5.99 23.29 -3.35
N VAL A 261 6.28 23.40 -4.65
CA VAL A 261 7.24 22.53 -5.35
C VAL A 261 8.66 22.77 -4.83
N GLN A 262 9.09 24.02 -4.68
CA GLN A 262 10.40 24.34 -4.14
C GLN A 262 10.59 23.78 -2.72
N GLU A 263 9.57 23.88 -1.87
CA GLU A 263 9.59 23.30 -0.53
C GLU A 263 9.69 21.76 -0.55
N LEU A 264 8.99 21.10 -1.48
CA LEU A 264 9.08 19.66 -1.69
C LEU A 264 10.49 19.22 -2.09
N ASP A 265 11.09 19.89 -3.06
CA ASP A 265 12.44 19.58 -3.56
C ASP A 265 13.50 19.77 -2.47
N ILE A 266 13.40 20.83 -1.67
CA ILE A 266 14.31 21.05 -0.53
C ILE A 266 14.19 19.91 0.48
N SER A 267 12.96 19.44 0.78
CA SER A 267 12.73 18.33 1.69
C SER A 267 13.32 17.01 1.16
N LEU A 268 13.14 16.72 -0.13
CA LEU A 268 13.66 15.53 -0.79
C LEU A 268 15.20 15.54 -0.89
N ALA A 269 15.80 16.67 -1.27
CA ALA A 269 17.25 16.84 -1.29
C ALA A 269 17.87 16.70 0.09
N THR A 270 17.21 17.23 1.13
CA THR A 270 17.65 17.10 2.52
C THR A 270 17.59 15.65 2.99
N LYS A 271 16.52 14.91 2.64
CA LYS A 271 16.40 13.46 2.96
C LYS A 271 17.48 12.64 2.25
N ALA A 272 17.72 12.90 0.97
CA ALA A 272 18.77 12.21 0.20
C ALA A 272 20.18 12.48 0.77
N HIS A 273 20.46 13.71 1.20
CA HIS A 273 21.72 14.05 1.86
C HIS A 273 21.87 13.38 3.24
N GLN A 274 20.79 13.32 4.02
CA GLN A 274 20.79 12.63 5.32
C GLN A 274 20.97 11.12 5.19
N GLU A 275 20.37 10.50 4.16
CA GLU A 275 20.51 9.06 3.92
C GLU A 275 21.91 8.71 3.41
N ARG A 276 22.49 9.54 2.51
CA ARG A 276 23.91 9.42 2.12
C ARG A 276 24.85 9.54 3.32
N ASN A 277 24.64 10.54 4.18
CA ASN A 277 25.44 10.71 5.40
C ASN A 277 25.24 9.57 6.41
N ARG A 278 24.07 8.92 6.45
CA ARG A 278 23.83 7.71 7.26
C ARG A 278 24.59 6.52 6.69
N ILE A 279 24.52 6.27 5.38
CA ILE A 279 25.24 5.17 4.72
C ILE A 279 26.76 5.35 4.90
N GLU A 280 27.28 6.56 4.71
CA GLU A 280 28.69 6.87 4.93
C GLU A 280 29.12 6.70 6.40
N LYS A 281 28.28 7.11 7.37
CA LYS A 281 28.55 6.85 8.81
C LYS A 281 28.44 5.38 9.20
N THR A 282 27.69 4.58 8.44
CA THR A 282 27.55 3.14 8.68
C THR A 282 28.74 2.36 8.10
N GLN A 283 29.33 2.86 7.00
CA GLN A 283 30.54 2.29 6.38
C GLN A 283 31.85 2.78 7.05
N ASN A 284 31.88 3.99 7.60
CA ASN A 284 33.06 4.55 8.29
C ASN A 284 33.03 4.40 9.82
N LYS A 285 32.15 3.54 10.37
CA LYS A 285 32.21 3.21 11.80
C LYS A 285 33.39 2.26 12.03
N PRO A 286 34.46 2.65 12.76
CA PRO A 286 35.46 1.67 13.17
C PRO A 286 34.75 0.57 13.96
N PRO A 287 35.13 -0.72 13.79
CA PRO A 287 34.47 -1.81 14.48
C PRO A 287 34.44 -1.49 15.97
N ALA A 288 33.24 -1.51 16.55
CA ALA A 288 33.08 -1.31 17.99
C ALA A 288 34.05 -2.26 18.70
N PRO A 289 34.75 -1.83 19.77
CA PRO A 289 35.56 -2.75 20.55
C PRO A 289 34.61 -3.84 21.03
N SER A 290 34.74 -5.03 20.44
CA SER A 290 33.96 -6.19 20.81
C SER A 290 34.12 -6.35 22.31
N ALA A 291 33.01 -6.26 23.05
CA ALA A 291 32.98 -6.72 24.42
C ALA A 291 33.50 -8.16 24.38
N ARG A 292 34.74 -8.35 24.83
CA ARG A 292 35.36 -9.67 24.96
C ARG A 292 34.46 -10.44 25.91
N LYS A 293 33.52 -11.22 25.37
CA LYS A 293 33.06 -12.42 26.07
C LYS A 293 34.34 -13.22 26.32
N ARG A 294 34.75 -13.28 27.59
CA ARG A 294 35.77 -14.22 28.07
C ARG A 294 35.28 -15.62 27.67
N PHE A 295 35.72 -16.09 26.51
CA PHE A 295 35.66 -17.50 26.18
C PHE A 295 36.69 -18.17 27.09
N ASN A 296 36.20 -18.95 28.04
CA ASN A 296 37.05 -19.70 28.95
C ASN A 296 37.94 -20.63 28.12
N SER A 297 39.26 -20.49 28.27
CA SER A 297 40.30 -21.34 27.67
C SER A 297 40.20 -22.82 28.03
N PHE A 298 39.21 -23.21 28.84
CA PHE A 298 38.94 -24.57 29.26
C PHE A 298 38.22 -25.42 28.21
N THR A 299 37.42 -24.83 27.31
CA THR A 299 36.66 -25.60 26.31
C THR A 299 37.54 -26.14 25.17
N TYR A 300 38.52 -25.36 24.71
CA TYR A 300 39.47 -25.81 23.69
C TYR A 300 40.49 -26.83 24.22
N ALA A 301 40.86 -26.73 25.50
CA ALA A 301 41.71 -27.74 26.15
C ALA A 301 41.00 -29.10 26.25
N ALA A 302 39.70 -29.11 26.57
CA ALA A 302 38.91 -30.33 26.62
C ALA A 302 38.71 -30.98 25.23
N ILE A 303 38.43 -30.17 24.20
CA ILE A 303 38.29 -30.65 22.82
C ILE A 303 39.63 -31.18 22.28
N GLY A 304 40.75 -30.50 22.58
CA GLY A 304 42.08 -30.95 22.23
C GLY A 304 42.47 -32.27 22.91
N PHE A 305 42.11 -32.46 24.18
CA PHE A 305 42.38 -33.69 24.92
C PHE A 305 41.58 -34.89 24.39
N ILE A 306 40.32 -34.67 24.00
CA ILE A 306 39.46 -35.69 23.38
C ILE A 306 40.01 -36.09 22.00
N LEU A 307 40.45 -35.14 21.18
CA LEU A 307 41.09 -35.41 19.89
C LEU A 307 42.42 -36.15 20.04
N LEU A 308 43.20 -35.86 21.08
CA LEU A 308 44.47 -36.52 21.35
C LEU A 308 44.29 -37.97 21.85
N LEU A 309 43.22 -38.25 22.61
CA LEU A 309 42.83 -39.61 23.01
C LEU A 309 42.28 -40.43 21.83
N LEU A 310 41.55 -39.80 20.90
CA LEU A 310 41.10 -40.47 19.67
C LEU A 310 42.28 -40.76 18.73
N LEU A 311 43.28 -39.88 18.68
CA LEU A 311 44.48 -40.06 17.87
C LEU A 311 45.40 -41.14 18.45
N SER A 312 45.54 -41.23 19.78
CA SER A 312 46.33 -42.29 20.42
C SER A 312 45.70 -43.67 20.28
N ALA A 313 44.37 -43.76 20.26
CA ALA A 313 43.65 -45.01 19.95
C ALA A 313 43.83 -45.45 18.49
N PHE A 314 43.99 -44.50 17.57
CA PHE A 314 44.19 -44.79 16.13
C PHE A 314 45.63 -45.21 15.79
N LEU A 315 46.63 -44.72 16.53
CA LEU A 315 48.04 -45.09 16.34
C LEU A 315 48.47 -46.34 17.13
N GLY A 316 47.66 -46.82 18.09
CA GLY A 316 48.01 -47.92 18.99
C GLY A 316 47.62 -49.33 18.53
N SER A 317 47.12 -49.54 17.31
CA SER A 317 46.78 -50.87 16.79
C SER A 317 47.57 -51.22 15.52
N SER A 318 48.34 -52.31 15.63
CA SER A 318 49.28 -52.81 14.64
C SER A 318 48.62 -53.52 13.44
N ILE A 319 48.87 -53.01 12.21
CA ILE A 319 49.36 -53.66 10.94
C ILE A 319 48.81 -55.09 10.60
N PRO A 320 48.34 -55.43 9.35
CA PRO A 320 49.21 -55.41 8.16
C PRO A 320 48.65 -55.13 6.74
N ALA A 321 49.57 -54.54 5.95
CA ALA A 321 49.91 -54.79 4.54
C ALA A 321 48.80 -54.97 3.49
N PHE A 322 48.63 -53.96 2.63
CA PHE A 322 48.44 -54.18 1.20
C PHE A 322 49.17 -53.10 0.38
N ALA A 323 50.07 -53.56 -0.49
CA ALA A 323 50.86 -52.79 -1.42
C ALA A 323 50.02 -52.40 -2.67
N PRO A 324 50.55 -51.57 -3.60
CA PRO A 324 49.80 -50.52 -4.26
C PRO A 324 49.13 -50.94 -5.58
N THR A 325 47.95 -50.38 -5.86
CA THR A 325 47.42 -50.24 -7.22
C THR A 325 46.96 -48.79 -7.39
N PHE A 326 47.89 -47.91 -7.75
CA PHE A 326 47.58 -46.61 -8.31
C PHE A 326 48.43 -46.37 -9.55
N THR A 327 48.19 -47.21 -10.55
CA THR A 327 48.65 -47.03 -11.94
C THR A 327 47.51 -47.38 -12.87
N GLN A 328 46.42 -46.61 -12.78
CA GLN A 328 45.51 -46.36 -13.89
C GLN A 328 44.65 -45.15 -13.51
N ILE A 329 45.04 -43.97 -14.00
CA ILE A 329 44.23 -42.83 -14.49
C ILE A 329 45.24 -41.67 -14.70
N GLN A 330 46.22 -41.90 -15.58
CA GLN A 330 47.07 -40.86 -16.13
C GLN A 330 47.17 -41.00 -17.66
N LYS A 331 46.03 -41.27 -18.30
CA LYS A 331 45.79 -41.12 -19.73
C LYS A 331 44.33 -40.70 -19.93
N ILE A 332 44.10 -39.40 -19.82
CA ILE A 332 43.28 -38.56 -20.71
C ILE A 332 43.77 -37.14 -20.38
N LEU A 333 44.66 -36.65 -21.24
CA LEU A 333 45.29 -35.34 -21.13
C LEU A 333 44.25 -34.22 -21.42
N PRO A 334 44.53 -32.99 -20.96
CA PRO A 334 43.74 -31.79 -21.13
C PRO A 334 44.00 -31.12 -22.48
N GLY A 335 43.15 -30.17 -22.87
CA GLY A 335 43.45 -29.32 -24.03
C GLY A 335 42.24 -28.55 -24.54
N ILE A 336 41.68 -27.64 -23.73
CA ILE A 336 40.76 -26.62 -24.23
C ILE A 336 41.50 -25.29 -24.17
N PHE A 337 42.34 -25.03 -25.16
CA PHE A 337 42.64 -23.70 -25.67
C PHE A 337 43.27 -23.79 -27.07
N GLY A 338 42.59 -23.19 -28.05
CA GLY A 338 43.18 -22.64 -29.27
C GLY A 338 42.92 -23.39 -30.57
N LYS A 339 41.99 -22.90 -31.40
CA LYS A 339 42.33 -22.05 -32.56
C LYS A 339 41.09 -21.57 -33.31
N GLU A 340 41.16 -20.30 -33.70
CA GLU A 340 40.26 -19.58 -34.58
C GLU A 340 40.03 -20.30 -35.90
N GLN A 341 38.77 -20.31 -36.36
CA GLN A 341 38.46 -20.26 -37.78
C GLN A 341 37.31 -19.28 -38.01
N ALA A 342 37.58 -18.33 -38.91
CA ALA A 342 36.65 -17.34 -39.40
C ALA A 342 35.51 -18.02 -40.18
N VAL A 343 34.27 -17.65 -39.87
CA VAL A 343 33.10 -17.94 -40.72
C VAL A 343 32.47 -16.61 -41.11
N THR A 344 32.43 -16.40 -42.41
CA THR A 344 31.92 -15.26 -43.16
C THR A 344 30.40 -15.13 -43.03
N PHE A 345 29.92 -13.90 -42.83
CA PHE A 345 28.49 -13.56 -42.81
C PHE A 345 27.89 -13.55 -44.23
N PRO A 346 26.73 -14.17 -44.47
CA PRO A 346 25.94 -13.85 -45.65
C PRO A 346 25.18 -12.53 -45.47
N LYS A 347 25.21 -11.73 -46.55
CA LYS A 347 24.60 -10.41 -46.77
C LYS A 347 23.05 -10.46 -46.67
N PRO A 348 22.38 -9.38 -46.22
CA PRO A 348 20.91 -9.35 -46.12
C PRO A 348 20.25 -9.20 -47.51
N PRO A 349 19.12 -9.86 -47.79
CA PRO A 349 18.25 -9.49 -48.90
C PRO A 349 17.18 -8.48 -48.47
N ALA A 350 16.85 -7.60 -49.42
CA ALA A 350 16.00 -6.42 -49.33
C ALA A 350 14.48 -6.72 -49.21
N GLU A 351 13.72 -5.75 -48.70
CA GLU A 351 12.28 -5.59 -48.96
C GLU A 351 12.03 -5.08 -50.40
N PRO A 352 10.79 -5.07 -50.94
CA PRO A 352 9.70 -6.05 -50.92
C PRO A 352 9.26 -6.40 -52.38
N PRO A 353 8.17 -7.18 -52.59
CA PRO A 353 7.09 -6.52 -53.33
C PRO A 353 5.68 -6.83 -52.81
N THR A 354 4.87 -5.76 -52.87
CA THR A 354 3.42 -5.68 -52.99
C THR A 354 2.84 -6.76 -53.92
N LYS A 355 1.85 -7.53 -53.42
CA LYS A 355 0.59 -7.88 -54.12
C LYS A 355 -0.31 -8.73 -53.23
N ILE A 356 -1.49 -8.19 -52.96
CA ILE A 356 -2.64 -8.82 -52.31
C ILE A 356 -3.28 -9.81 -53.31
N PRO A 357 -3.66 -11.02 -52.87
CA PRO A 357 -4.81 -11.72 -53.44
C PRO A 357 -5.96 -11.72 -52.44
N ALA A 358 -7.09 -11.16 -52.88
CA ALA A 358 -8.37 -11.26 -52.20
C ALA A 358 -8.80 -12.75 -52.14
N ALA A 359 -8.99 -13.27 -50.94
CA ALA A 359 -9.58 -14.58 -50.70
C ALA A 359 -10.97 -14.40 -50.07
N ALA A 360 -11.90 -15.15 -50.62
CA ALA A 360 -13.34 -15.01 -50.50
C ALA A 360 -13.88 -15.28 -49.08
N ILE A 361 -14.87 -14.47 -48.72
CA ILE A 361 -15.76 -14.66 -47.57
C ILE A 361 -16.74 -15.79 -47.93
N PRO A 362 -16.90 -16.86 -47.12
CA PRO A 362 -18.01 -17.80 -47.30
C PRO A 362 -19.32 -17.15 -46.83
N PRO A 363 -20.45 -17.35 -47.54
CA PRO A 363 -21.72 -16.71 -47.19
C PRO A 363 -22.37 -17.36 -45.95
N SER A 364 -22.87 -16.52 -45.06
CA SER A 364 -23.74 -16.88 -43.94
C SER A 364 -25.08 -17.45 -44.43
N PRO A 365 -25.65 -18.46 -43.74
CA PRO A 365 -26.97 -19.00 -44.10
C PRO A 365 -28.11 -18.02 -43.70
N PRO A 366 -29.24 -18.04 -44.44
CA PRO A 366 -30.31 -17.06 -44.29
C PRO A 366 -31.14 -17.27 -43.01
N ALA A 367 -31.50 -16.16 -42.38
CA ALA A 367 -32.48 -16.08 -41.30
C ALA A 367 -33.87 -16.52 -41.79
N GLN A 368 -34.41 -17.58 -41.20
CA GLN A 368 -35.83 -17.91 -41.30
C GLN A 368 -36.59 -17.12 -40.24
N VAL A 369 -37.36 -16.14 -40.71
CA VAL A 369 -38.47 -15.54 -39.98
C VAL A 369 -39.63 -16.52 -40.05
N THR A 370 -40.00 -17.12 -38.92
CA THR A 370 -41.29 -17.81 -38.78
C THR A 370 -42.11 -17.04 -37.76
N ALA A 371 -43.07 -16.28 -38.26
CA ALA A 371 -44.15 -15.70 -37.49
C ALA A 371 -45.15 -16.81 -37.12
N GLN A 372 -45.54 -16.87 -35.85
CA GLN A 372 -46.78 -17.50 -35.42
C GLN A 372 -47.50 -16.58 -34.42
N PRO A 373 -48.85 -16.63 -34.37
CA PRO A 373 -49.68 -15.47 -34.03
C PRO A 373 -50.14 -15.43 -32.57
N LEU A 374 -50.51 -14.23 -32.13
CA LEU A 374 -51.34 -13.99 -30.95
C LEU A 374 -52.71 -14.68 -31.06
N PRO A 375 -53.34 -14.99 -29.92
CA PRO A 375 -54.79 -14.88 -29.77
C PRO A 375 -55.18 -13.63 -28.96
N GLU A 376 -56.06 -12.82 -29.56
CA GLU A 376 -57.12 -12.01 -28.93
C GLU A 376 -57.95 -12.89 -27.95
N SER A 377 -58.68 -12.43 -26.93
CA SER A 377 -59.37 -11.15 -26.65
C SER A 377 -59.84 -11.12 -25.18
N GLN A 378 -60.15 -9.91 -24.73
CA GLN A 378 -60.75 -9.42 -23.46
C GLN A 378 -62.21 -9.97 -23.22
N PRO A 379 -63.07 -9.45 -22.30
CA PRO A 379 -62.95 -8.39 -21.26
C PRO A 379 -63.67 -8.71 -19.91
N GLU A 380 -63.71 -7.69 -19.03
CA GLU A 380 -64.72 -7.34 -17.99
C GLU A 380 -64.11 -7.06 -16.60
N THR A 381 -63.85 -5.79 -16.26
CA THR A 381 -64.70 -4.85 -15.50
C THR A 381 -65.16 -5.35 -14.13
N SER A 382 -64.63 -4.76 -13.04
CA SER A 382 -65.37 -3.83 -12.15
C SER A 382 -64.71 -3.66 -10.77
N VAL A 383 -64.57 -2.38 -10.41
CA VAL A 383 -64.35 -1.76 -9.08
C VAL A 383 -65.69 -1.96 -8.29
N PRO A 384 -65.77 -2.03 -6.93
CA PRO A 384 -65.25 -0.98 -6.05
C PRO A 384 -64.81 -1.32 -4.61
N ALA A 385 -64.18 -0.31 -4.03
CA ALA A 385 -63.79 -0.10 -2.64
C ALA A 385 -64.94 -0.21 -1.62
N LYS A 386 -64.57 -0.48 -0.35
CA LYS A 386 -65.15 0.21 0.82
C LYS A 386 -64.26 0.11 2.06
N ASP A 387 -64.33 1.21 2.80
CA ASP A 387 -63.60 1.60 4.00
C ASP A 387 -63.92 0.79 5.27
N ASN A 388 -63.03 0.99 6.25
CA ASN A 388 -63.32 1.42 7.62
C ASN A 388 -63.32 0.40 8.79
N VAL A 389 -62.54 0.80 9.82
CA VAL A 389 -62.86 0.87 11.27
C VAL A 389 -62.15 -0.09 12.26
N SER A 390 -61.40 0.58 13.16
CA SER A 390 -61.04 0.32 14.59
C SER A 390 -60.23 -0.93 14.95
N ALA A 391 -59.06 -0.84 15.60
CA ALA A 391 -58.75 -0.32 16.96
C ALA A 391 -59.39 -1.15 18.09
N GLU A 392 -58.60 -1.98 18.80
CA GLU A 392 -58.15 -1.75 20.18
C GLU A 392 -57.50 -3.00 20.83
N ASN A 393 -56.51 -2.72 21.68
CA ASN A 393 -56.08 -3.44 22.89
C ASN A 393 -55.39 -4.82 22.79
N ASN A 394 -54.07 -4.80 23.01
CA ASN A 394 -53.51 -5.34 24.27
C ASN A 394 -52.09 -4.82 24.54
N ALA A 395 -51.91 -4.29 25.75
CA ALA A 395 -50.68 -3.75 26.31
C ALA A 395 -49.71 -4.88 26.78
N PRO A 396 -48.45 -4.54 27.14
CA PRO A 396 -47.27 -5.37 26.85
C PRO A 396 -46.83 -6.30 27.98
N ALA A 397 -46.17 -7.40 27.60
CA ALA A 397 -45.43 -8.27 28.49
C ALA A 397 -44.06 -7.67 28.87
N THR A 398 -43.93 -7.35 30.16
CA THR A 398 -42.79 -7.56 31.06
C THR A 398 -41.36 -7.36 30.50
N ILE A 399 -40.82 -6.17 30.73
CA ILE A 399 -39.38 -5.88 30.64
C ILE A 399 -38.69 -6.46 31.88
N SER A 400 -37.83 -7.46 31.68
CA SER A 400 -36.83 -7.87 32.66
C SER A 400 -35.78 -6.77 32.82
N LYS A 401 -35.68 -6.32 34.06
CA LYS A 401 -34.74 -5.36 34.63
C LYS A 401 -33.30 -5.85 34.47
N ILE A 402 -32.51 -5.23 33.58
CA ILE A 402 -31.05 -5.38 33.56
C ILE A 402 -30.48 -4.29 34.48
N GLU A 403 -29.84 -4.73 35.56
CA GLU A 403 -29.12 -3.87 36.50
C GLU A 403 -27.98 -3.11 35.80
N ALA A 404 -27.92 -1.81 36.08
CA ALA A 404 -26.81 -0.95 35.70
C ALA A 404 -25.54 -1.34 36.48
N PRO A 405 -24.36 -1.43 35.85
CA PRO A 405 -23.13 -1.65 36.58
C PRO A 405 -22.81 -0.41 37.44
N SER A 406 -22.72 -0.65 38.75
CA SER A 406 -22.23 0.27 39.77
C SER A 406 -20.87 0.84 39.39
N LYS A 407 -20.79 2.16 39.15
CA LYS A 407 -19.53 2.90 39.08
C LYS A 407 -18.94 3.01 40.50
N THR A 408 -17.93 2.21 40.79
CA THR A 408 -16.88 2.61 41.75
C THR A 408 -16.31 3.96 41.31
N PRO A 409 -16.08 4.93 42.22
CA PRO A 409 -15.40 6.18 41.88
C PRO A 409 -14.03 5.84 41.29
N ASP A 410 -13.72 6.40 40.12
CA ASP A 410 -12.37 6.32 39.55
C ASP A 410 -11.35 6.79 40.60
N PRO A 411 -10.19 6.11 40.73
CA PRO A 411 -9.12 6.59 41.60
C PRO A 411 -8.76 8.04 41.21
N ALA A 412 -8.49 8.87 42.23
CA ALA A 412 -8.14 10.28 42.03
C ALA A 412 -7.01 10.41 40.97
N PRO A 413 -7.13 11.31 39.98
CA PRO A 413 -6.13 11.49 38.94
C PRO A 413 -4.75 11.85 39.53
N ASP A 414 -3.69 11.44 38.83
CA ASP A 414 -2.31 11.82 39.17
C ASP A 414 -2.17 13.35 39.32
N PRO A 415 -1.31 13.84 40.23
CA PRO A 415 -1.10 15.27 40.44
C PRO A 415 -0.63 15.97 39.16
N LEU A 416 -1.12 17.20 38.93
CA LEU A 416 -0.80 17.96 37.73
C LEU A 416 0.71 18.15 37.55
N PRO A 417 1.28 17.78 36.39
CA PRO A 417 2.67 18.08 36.09
C PRO A 417 2.86 19.58 35.95
N LYS A 418 3.92 20.14 36.56
CA LYS A 418 4.26 21.57 36.44
C LYS A 418 4.63 21.98 35.00
N LYS A 419 5.14 21.04 34.20
CA LYS A 419 5.52 21.23 32.79
C LYS A 419 5.39 19.90 32.05
N LEU A 420 4.72 19.89 30.90
CA LEU A 420 4.63 18.74 30.01
C LEU A 420 5.24 19.10 28.65
N THR A 421 6.09 18.23 28.10
CA THR A 421 6.78 18.47 26.83
C THR A 421 6.40 17.39 25.84
N ILE A 422 5.75 17.78 24.75
CA ILE A 422 5.36 16.88 23.65
C ILE A 422 6.33 17.07 22.49
N SER A 423 6.94 15.99 22.02
CA SER A 423 7.86 16.02 20.88
C SER A 423 7.11 15.77 19.57
N PHE A 424 7.55 16.42 18.49
CA PHE A 424 6.95 16.25 17.17
C PHE A 424 7.97 15.73 16.16
N GLU A 425 7.50 14.90 15.23
CA GLU A 425 8.28 14.54 14.04
C GLU A 425 8.53 15.76 13.13
N ARG A 426 9.54 15.66 12.27
CA ARG A 426 9.95 16.75 11.37
C ARG A 426 8.82 17.08 10.38
N ASP A 427 8.51 18.37 10.21
CA ASP A 427 7.43 18.88 9.36
C ASP A 427 6.05 18.26 9.64
N SER A 428 5.86 17.71 10.85
CA SER A 428 4.60 17.13 11.29
C SER A 428 3.92 18.00 12.35
N VAL A 429 2.60 18.02 12.26
CA VAL A 429 1.66 18.51 13.28
C VAL A 429 0.90 17.38 13.93
N ASP A 430 1.15 16.14 13.52
CA ASP A 430 0.53 14.95 14.06
C ASP A 430 1.15 14.62 15.42
N ILE A 431 0.31 14.23 16.36
CA ILE A 431 0.69 13.88 17.73
C ILE A 431 0.66 12.35 17.83
N ASP A 432 1.76 11.76 18.28
CA ASP A 432 1.87 10.31 18.40
C ASP A 432 0.93 9.75 19.49
N ALA A 433 0.70 8.44 19.43
CA ALA A 433 -0.23 7.77 20.33
C ALA A 433 0.18 7.83 21.82
N ALA A 434 1.49 7.89 22.13
CA ALA A 434 1.97 8.01 23.51
C ALA A 434 1.70 9.41 24.06
N SER A 435 1.98 10.44 23.27
CA SER A 435 1.70 11.85 23.56
C SER A 435 0.19 12.13 23.74
N LEU A 436 -0.67 11.42 23.00
CA LEU A 436 -2.13 11.50 23.20
C LEU A 436 -2.57 10.95 24.56
N VAL A 437 -1.94 9.87 25.04
CA VAL A 437 -2.22 9.31 26.38
C VAL A 437 -1.80 10.30 27.47
N GLU A 438 -0.67 10.98 27.31
CA GLU A 438 -0.21 12.01 28.26
C GLU A 438 -1.13 13.24 28.27
N LEU A 439 -1.58 13.70 27.11
CA LEU A 439 -2.56 14.78 26.99
C LEU A 439 -3.91 14.42 27.62
N GLU A 440 -4.34 13.17 27.50
CA GLU A 440 -5.57 12.71 28.14
C GLU A 440 -5.45 12.70 29.67
N LYS A 441 -4.31 12.24 30.20
CA LYS A 441 -4.03 12.32 31.65
C LYS A 441 -4.04 13.76 32.13
N LEU A 442 -3.36 14.65 31.41
CA LEU A 442 -3.32 16.08 31.73
C LEU A 442 -4.73 16.69 31.77
N ALA A 443 -5.56 16.41 30.75
CA ALA A 443 -6.91 16.95 30.68
C ALA A 443 -7.80 16.45 31.84
N LYS A 444 -7.70 15.16 32.19
CA LYS A 444 -8.43 14.59 33.34
C LYS A 444 -8.02 15.25 34.66
N SER A 445 -6.72 15.38 34.92
CA SER A 445 -6.23 16.06 36.14
C SER A 445 -6.59 17.56 36.14
N ALA A 446 -6.54 18.24 35.00
CA ALA A 446 -6.89 19.66 34.90
C ALA A 446 -8.37 19.94 35.18
N LEU A 447 -9.26 19.06 34.71
CA LEU A 447 -10.69 19.13 35.00
C LEU A 447 -11.00 18.80 36.47
N TYR A 448 -10.30 17.82 37.04
CA TYR A 448 -10.49 17.40 38.42
C TYR A 448 -10.07 18.48 39.43
N HIS A 449 -8.94 19.14 39.21
CA HIS A 449 -8.42 20.18 40.10
C HIS A 449 -8.97 21.58 39.80
N ASN A 450 -9.88 21.73 38.83
CA ASN A 450 -10.37 23.01 38.30
C ASN A 450 -9.23 23.99 38.01
N THR A 451 -8.21 23.50 37.34
CA THR A 451 -6.96 24.20 37.10
C THR A 451 -7.19 25.52 36.34
N GLY A 452 -6.32 26.50 36.62
CA GLY A 452 -6.29 27.83 36.00
C GLY A 452 -5.92 27.81 34.50
N LYS A 453 -5.34 28.91 34.02
CA LYS A 453 -5.02 29.08 32.59
C LYS A 453 -3.88 28.15 32.17
N ILE A 454 -4.06 27.46 31.04
CA ILE A 454 -3.05 26.62 30.41
C ILE A 454 -2.42 27.41 29.25
N VAL A 455 -1.09 27.51 29.24
CA VAL A 455 -0.35 28.12 28.14
C VAL A 455 0.39 27.03 27.38
N VAL A 456 0.19 27.01 26.06
CA VAL A 456 0.76 26.02 25.15
C VAL A 456 1.77 26.73 24.25
N HIS A 457 3.05 26.45 24.46
CA HIS A 457 4.17 27.04 23.75
C HIS A 457 4.66 26.11 22.65
N GLY A 458 4.54 26.52 21.39
CA GLY A 458 5.08 25.78 20.25
C GLY A 458 6.50 26.25 19.91
N TYR A 459 7.42 25.29 19.72
CA TYR A 459 8.79 25.54 19.28
C TYR A 459 9.10 24.75 17.99
N THR A 460 9.97 25.33 17.16
CA THR A 460 10.48 24.75 15.92
C THR A 460 12.00 24.81 15.85
N ASP A 461 12.61 24.06 14.93
CA ASP A 461 14.06 24.11 14.75
C ASP A 461 14.54 25.41 14.09
N ALA A 462 15.84 25.69 14.16
CA ALA A 462 16.45 26.87 13.53
C ALA A 462 16.66 26.70 12.01
N THR A 463 16.28 25.55 11.45
CA THR A 463 16.46 25.21 10.03
C THR A 463 15.19 25.50 9.25
N GLY A 464 15.17 26.58 8.48
CA GLY A 464 14.00 27.03 7.72
C GLY A 464 13.87 28.55 7.77
N SER A 465 12.91 29.13 7.05
CA SER A 465 12.65 30.56 7.17
C SER A 465 12.00 30.86 8.53
N ALA A 466 12.39 31.98 9.17
CA ALA A 466 11.85 32.38 10.47
C ALA A 466 10.30 32.47 10.44
N GLN A 467 9.74 32.88 9.29
CA GLN A 467 8.29 32.98 9.09
C GLN A 467 7.61 31.61 9.00
N TYR A 468 8.23 30.61 8.37
CA TYR A 468 7.73 29.24 8.32
C TYR A 468 7.75 28.59 9.71
N ASN A 469 8.87 28.73 10.41
CA ASN A 469 9.07 28.20 11.75
C ASN A 469 8.06 28.79 12.75
N MET A 470 7.80 30.09 12.68
CA MET A 470 6.77 30.74 13.51
C MET A 470 5.35 30.21 13.23
N LYS A 471 5.03 29.92 11.97
CA LYS A 471 3.74 29.34 11.57
C LYS A 471 3.59 27.89 12.03
N LEU A 472 4.61 27.05 11.79
CA LEU A 472 4.62 25.65 12.20
C LEU A 472 4.57 25.48 13.73
N ALA A 473 5.28 26.32 14.47
CA ALA A 473 5.18 26.41 15.94
C ALA A 473 3.73 26.70 16.37
N GLY A 474 3.06 27.65 15.69
CA GLY A 474 1.67 27.98 15.96
C GLY A 474 0.70 26.84 15.67
N PHE A 475 0.92 26.08 14.59
CA PHE A 475 0.08 24.94 14.27
C PHE A 475 0.18 23.82 15.30
N ARG A 476 1.38 23.51 15.79
CA ARG A 476 1.59 22.49 16.82
C ARG A 476 0.93 22.89 18.15
N ALA A 477 1.12 24.14 18.56
CA ALA A 477 0.46 24.67 19.76
C ALA A 477 -1.08 24.65 19.63
N THR A 478 -1.60 24.94 18.43
CA THR A 478 -3.03 24.89 18.14
C THR A 478 -3.58 23.46 18.12
N ALA A 479 -2.82 22.49 17.58
CA ALA A 479 -3.20 21.08 17.58
C ALA A 479 -3.38 20.54 19.01
N VAL A 480 -2.42 20.85 19.90
CA VAL A 480 -2.50 20.52 21.32
C VAL A 480 -3.69 21.22 21.99
N LYS A 481 -3.91 22.51 21.72
CA LYS A 481 -5.07 23.27 22.24
C LYS A 481 -6.39 22.59 21.84
N ASN A 482 -6.53 22.16 20.58
CA ASN A 482 -7.76 21.54 20.09
C ASN A 482 -8.03 20.18 20.74
N ILE A 483 -6.99 19.39 21.02
CA ILE A 483 -7.14 18.11 21.74
C ILE A 483 -7.60 18.35 23.17
N LEU A 484 -6.95 19.28 23.88
CA LEU A 484 -7.35 19.64 25.25
C LEU A 484 -8.78 20.18 25.32
N ALA A 485 -9.18 20.99 24.32
CA ALA A 485 -10.56 21.47 24.19
C ALA A 485 -11.55 20.33 23.93
N GLY A 486 -11.22 19.41 23.02
CA GLY A 486 -12.03 18.21 22.75
C GLY A 486 -12.15 17.25 23.94
N LYS A 487 -11.23 17.34 24.91
CA LYS A 487 -11.27 16.58 26.17
C LYS A 487 -11.99 17.33 27.30
N GLY A 488 -12.60 18.49 27.01
CA GLY A 488 -13.51 19.19 27.92
C GLY A 488 -12.96 20.44 28.60
N ILE A 489 -11.70 20.82 28.34
CA ILE A 489 -11.15 22.07 28.87
C ILE A 489 -11.69 23.25 28.07
N SER A 490 -12.25 24.27 28.72
CA SER A 490 -12.76 25.45 28.01
C SER A 490 -11.66 26.13 27.17
N PRO A 491 -11.88 26.41 25.87
CA PRO A 491 -10.92 27.08 25.00
C PRO A 491 -10.41 28.44 25.52
N ASP A 492 -11.21 29.12 26.33
CA ASP A 492 -10.87 30.42 26.95
C ASP A 492 -9.81 30.28 28.05
N LYS A 493 -9.68 29.08 28.62
CA LYS A 493 -8.63 28.74 29.58
C LYS A 493 -7.33 28.32 28.89
N ILE A 494 -7.27 28.22 27.55
CA ILE A 494 -6.09 27.73 26.82
C ILE A 494 -5.54 28.81 25.88
N ARG A 495 -4.32 29.29 26.15
CA ARG A 495 -3.60 30.25 25.30
C ARG A 495 -2.47 29.55 24.54
N SER A 496 -2.50 29.58 23.21
CA SER A 496 -1.41 29.08 22.36
C SER A 496 -0.45 30.22 22.01
N VAL A 497 0.86 29.99 22.11
CA VAL A 497 1.91 30.95 21.78
C VAL A 497 2.97 30.27 20.91
N SER A 498 3.39 30.93 19.83
CA SER A 498 4.44 30.45 18.94
C SER A 498 5.77 31.12 19.25
N HIS A 499 6.86 30.34 19.30
CA HIS A 499 8.21 30.86 19.50
C HIS A 499 9.14 30.43 18.37
N VAL A 500 10.00 31.35 17.91
CA VAL A 500 10.97 31.09 16.83
C VAL A 500 12.21 30.36 17.37
N THR A 501 12.58 30.58 18.63
CA THR A 501 13.72 29.96 19.32
C THR A 501 13.48 29.85 20.84
N SER A 502 14.08 28.83 21.48
CA SER A 502 14.05 28.65 22.95
C SER A 502 15.06 29.59 23.64
N PRO A 503 14.75 30.17 24.82
CA PRO A 503 15.72 30.95 25.61
C PRO A 503 16.87 30.12 26.20
N GLN A 504 16.78 28.78 26.19
CA GLN A 504 17.80 27.89 26.73
C GLN A 504 17.79 26.58 25.91
N ASP A 505 18.89 26.29 25.20
CA ASP A 505 19.43 24.94 24.94
C ASP A 505 20.56 25.02 23.87
N SER A 506 21.80 24.77 24.29
CA SER A 506 23.01 24.73 23.46
C SER A 506 23.21 23.43 22.67
N ASN A 507 22.20 22.53 22.64
CA ASN A 507 22.27 21.23 21.97
C ASN A 507 21.32 21.14 20.77
N ILE A 508 21.88 21.40 19.58
CA ILE A 508 21.19 21.61 18.29
C ILE A 508 20.48 20.35 17.75
N ASN A 509 20.73 19.16 18.29
CA ASN A 509 20.35 17.91 17.61
C ASN A 509 19.08 17.19 18.11
N GLN A 510 18.55 17.49 19.30
CA GLN A 510 17.33 16.83 19.81
C GLN A 510 16.40 17.72 20.67
N GLY A 511 16.73 19.00 20.89
CA GLY A 511 16.04 19.85 21.87
C GLY A 511 14.93 20.78 21.35
N THR A 512 14.74 20.97 20.04
CA THR A 512 14.01 22.15 19.51
C THR A 512 12.64 21.86 18.86
N ARG A 513 12.21 20.59 18.75
CA ARG A 513 10.95 20.21 18.09
C ARG A 513 9.88 19.80 19.10
N ARG A 514 9.43 20.75 19.91
CA ARG A 514 8.56 20.46 21.05
C ARG A 514 7.43 21.46 21.22
N VAL A 515 6.32 20.99 21.77
CA VAL A 515 5.32 21.85 22.41
C VAL A 515 5.50 21.70 23.91
N GLU A 516 5.70 22.81 24.60
CA GLU A 516 5.72 22.85 26.05
C GLU A 516 4.36 23.34 26.56
N ILE A 517 3.78 22.63 27.50
CA ILE A 517 2.51 22.98 28.13
C ILE A 517 2.83 23.40 29.56
N GLU A 518 2.54 24.66 29.86
CA GLU A 518 2.71 25.27 31.17
C GLU A 518 1.35 25.56 31.79
N ILE A 519 1.23 25.26 33.07
CA ILE A 519 0.01 25.46 33.84
C ILE A 519 0.24 26.65 34.75
N VAL A 520 -0.49 27.73 34.48
CA VAL A 520 -0.39 28.96 35.24
C VAL A 520 -1.47 28.93 36.32
N ASN A 521 -1.05 28.76 37.57
CA ASN A 521 -1.92 28.97 38.73
C ASN A 521 -2.02 30.49 38.95
N GLU A 522 -3.25 31.01 39.05
CA GLU A 522 -3.48 32.39 39.51
C GLU A 522 -3.18 32.56 41.00
#